data_AF-A0A7S1H4A3-F1
#
_entry.id   AF-A0A7S1H4A3-F1
#
_cell.length_a   1.000
_cell.length_b   1.000
_cell.length_c   1.000
_cell.angle_alpha   90.00
_cell.angle_beta   90.00
_cell.angle_gamma   90.00
#
_symmetry.space_group_name_H-M   'P 1'
#
loop_
_entity.id
_entity.type
_entity.pdbx_description
1 polymer ?
#
loop_
_entity_poly.entity_id
_entity_poly.type
_entity_poly.pdbx_seq_one_letter_code
_entity_poly.pdbx_strand_id
1 'polypeptide(L)'
;LPANVLAIIAMHETIAAVLRQPDKAKVTQVAMKVGAALQAEFDLQRVHNEGLQERVSMAFIGRLVKAKDVRKLTSVLERGLGRTVWNDKLRVQAGAALLRVLLETVTVDDPISGVPVKALNRQVLYSKSKSVGVIVPSEELQSLIHKGHLDFSLVNPKLLPMLIRPTGWRNADEGGYLAPASQGFIMRVHGCQEQVRLCRTNEGMSRVLTALDYIASTPWKINLRMLHWIQEAWRLDLGVADIPSHKDVPVPTAADYGVESLDEIEDVDKRYEAFRTIAKAKRANANLHSLRCDMINKLHVAVEMGMHDRFYLPHNLDFRGRTYPVPPHLNQMGSDVCRGLLTFAEGKPLGRRGLYNLR
;
A
#
# COMPACT_ATOMS: atom_id res chain seq x y z
N LEU A 1 28.26 -2.20 10.19
CA LEU A 1 27.04 -2.99 10.47
C LEU A 1 27.32 -4.46 10.19
N PRO A 2 26.82 -5.40 11.01
CA PRO A 2 26.92 -6.84 10.78
C PRO A 2 26.30 -7.29 9.45
N ALA A 3 26.86 -8.32 8.81
CA ALA A 3 26.44 -8.77 7.47
C ALA A 3 24.98 -9.24 7.40
N ASN A 4 24.48 -9.90 8.45
CA ASN A 4 23.08 -10.33 8.55
C ASN A 4 22.10 -9.13 8.53
N VAL A 5 22.45 -8.03 9.21
CA VAL A 5 21.63 -6.81 9.23
C VAL A 5 21.58 -6.17 7.83
N LEU A 6 22.73 -6.12 7.14
CA LEU A 6 22.82 -5.62 5.77
C LEU A 6 21.94 -6.43 4.81
N ALA A 7 21.97 -7.76 4.92
CA ALA A 7 21.18 -8.66 4.10
C ALA A 7 19.67 -8.46 4.32
N ILE A 8 19.22 -8.38 5.57
CA ILE A 8 17.80 -8.17 5.91
C ILE A 8 17.30 -6.83 5.36
N ILE A 9 18.05 -5.75 5.54
CA ILE A 9 17.68 -4.43 5.02
C ILE A 9 17.55 -4.46 3.49
N ALA A 10 18.53 -5.05 2.81
CA ALA A 10 18.54 -5.15 1.35
C ALA A 10 17.34 -5.97 0.85
N MET A 11 17.06 -7.13 1.44
CA MET A 11 15.92 -7.97 1.08
C MET A 11 14.59 -7.25 1.32
N HIS A 12 14.37 -6.74 2.53
CA HIS A 12 13.08 -6.15 2.92
C HIS A 12 12.73 -4.92 2.07
N GLU A 13 13.67 -3.99 1.88
CA GLU A 13 13.40 -2.77 1.12
C GLU A 13 13.27 -3.05 -0.39
N THR A 14 14.04 -4.00 -0.91
CA THR A 14 13.95 -4.39 -2.33
C THR A 14 12.63 -5.08 -2.63
N ILE A 15 12.26 -6.10 -1.85
CA ILE A 15 10.97 -6.80 -2.01
C ILE A 15 9.82 -5.80 -1.83
N ALA A 16 9.83 -4.97 -0.78
CA ALA A 16 8.78 -3.97 -0.57
C ALA A 16 8.69 -2.93 -1.71
N ALA A 17 9.79 -2.65 -2.42
CA ALA A 17 9.78 -1.77 -3.58
C ALA A 17 9.22 -2.47 -4.83
N VAL A 18 9.59 -3.72 -5.06
CA VAL A 18 9.09 -4.56 -6.16
C VAL A 18 7.59 -4.82 -6.00
N LEU A 19 7.13 -5.20 -4.81
CA LEU A 19 5.70 -5.43 -4.53
C LEU A 19 4.82 -4.20 -4.79
N ARG A 20 5.35 -3.00 -4.55
CA ARG A 20 4.61 -1.75 -4.82
C ARG A 20 4.49 -1.45 -6.30
N GLN A 21 5.46 -1.89 -7.11
CA GLN A 21 5.59 -1.56 -8.53
C GLN A 21 6.28 -2.71 -9.30
N PRO A 22 5.56 -3.82 -9.57
CA PRO A 22 6.16 -5.06 -10.10
C PRO A 22 6.99 -4.85 -11.37
N ASP A 23 6.51 -4.00 -12.28
CA ASP A 23 7.15 -3.74 -13.58
C ASP A 23 7.83 -2.37 -13.68
N LYS A 24 7.89 -1.62 -12.57
CA LYS A 24 8.35 -0.21 -12.58
C LYS A 24 9.29 0.15 -11.44
N ALA A 25 9.73 -0.82 -10.64
CA ALA A 25 10.68 -0.60 -9.55
C ALA A 25 12.05 -0.15 -10.10
N LYS A 26 12.23 1.17 -10.26
CA LYS A 26 13.45 1.77 -10.80
C LYS A 26 14.64 1.46 -9.89
N VAL A 27 15.73 0.96 -10.47
CA VAL A 27 16.95 0.58 -9.74
C VAL A 27 17.46 1.71 -8.85
N THR A 28 17.48 2.95 -9.37
CA THR A 28 17.93 4.13 -8.61
C THR A 28 17.05 4.43 -7.40
N GLN A 29 15.73 4.26 -7.53
CA GLN A 29 14.80 4.49 -6.42
C GLN A 29 14.91 3.40 -5.36
N VAL A 30 15.11 2.14 -5.77
CA VAL A 30 15.31 1.02 -4.85
C VAL A 30 16.63 1.19 -4.10
N ALA A 31 17.72 1.48 -4.81
CA ALA A 31 19.04 1.75 -4.22
C ALA A 31 18.97 2.89 -3.20
N MET A 32 18.25 3.97 -3.50
CA MET A 32 18.07 5.07 -2.53
C MET A 32 17.34 4.64 -1.26
N LYS A 33 16.30 3.80 -1.36
CA LYS A 33 15.57 3.30 -0.19
C LYS A 33 16.43 2.39 0.67
N VAL A 34 17.14 1.45 0.04
CA VAL A 34 18.09 0.56 0.72
C VAL A 34 19.17 1.38 1.42
N GLY A 35 19.77 2.36 0.74
CA GLY A 35 20.78 3.25 1.30
C GLY A 35 20.28 4.11 2.46
N ALA A 36 19.05 4.62 2.39
CA ALA A 36 18.44 5.38 3.47
C ALA A 36 18.13 4.50 4.71
N ALA A 37 17.66 3.27 4.50
CA ALA A 37 17.43 2.30 5.57
C ALA A 37 18.75 1.86 6.22
N LEU A 38 19.78 1.65 5.40
CA LEU A 38 21.13 1.35 5.85
C LEU A 38 21.70 2.48 6.73
N GLN A 39 21.55 3.73 6.30
CA GLN A 39 21.98 4.89 7.09
C GLN A 39 21.19 4.95 8.41
N ALA A 40 19.87 4.77 8.37
CA ALA A 40 19.05 4.84 9.58
C ALA A 40 19.48 3.79 10.62
N GLU A 41 19.77 2.56 10.19
CA GLU A 41 20.28 1.50 11.07
C GLU A 41 21.67 1.84 11.63
N PHE A 42 22.56 2.36 10.79
CA PHE A 42 23.90 2.79 11.21
C PHE A 42 23.83 3.90 12.26
N ASP A 43 23.03 4.92 12.00
CA ASP A 43 22.84 6.07 12.89
C ASP A 43 22.19 5.61 14.21
N LEU A 44 21.27 4.65 14.18
CA LEU A 44 20.63 4.09 15.38
C LEU A 44 21.61 3.29 16.25
N GLN A 45 22.47 2.45 15.64
CA GLN A 45 23.54 1.77 16.37
C GLN A 45 24.54 2.77 16.95
N ARG A 46 24.84 3.84 16.22
CA ARG A 46 25.74 4.90 16.69
C ARG A 46 25.17 5.62 17.91
N VAL A 47 23.88 5.98 17.90
CA VAL A 47 23.19 6.56 19.07
C VAL A 47 23.32 5.64 20.29
N HIS A 48 23.17 4.34 20.10
CA HIS A 48 23.28 3.36 21.19
C HIS A 48 24.71 3.22 21.72
N ASN A 49 25.69 3.08 20.83
CA ASN A 49 27.09 2.83 21.19
C ASN A 49 27.81 4.06 21.74
N GLU A 50 27.49 5.26 21.22
CA GLU A 50 28.09 6.53 21.67
C GLU A 50 27.38 7.14 22.88
N GLY A 51 26.36 6.47 23.43
CA GLY A 51 25.63 6.96 24.61
C GLY A 51 24.82 8.24 24.34
N LEU A 52 24.39 8.47 23.09
CA LEU A 52 23.73 9.70 22.66
C LEU A 52 22.20 9.65 22.82
N GLN A 53 21.68 8.72 23.65
CA GLN A 53 20.23 8.53 23.82
C GLN A 53 19.53 9.78 24.37
N GLU A 54 20.25 10.67 25.07
CA GLU A 54 19.69 11.93 25.58
C GLU A 54 19.46 12.97 24.47
N ARG A 55 20.18 12.85 23.33
CA ARG A 55 20.06 13.79 22.19
C ARG A 55 18.91 13.48 21.25
N VAL A 56 18.27 12.32 21.43
CA VAL A 56 17.23 11.83 20.55
C VAL A 56 16.15 11.13 21.37
N SER A 57 14.88 11.47 21.14
CA SER A 57 13.80 10.79 21.86
C SER A 57 13.71 9.32 21.45
N MET A 58 14.22 8.42 22.30
CA MET A 58 14.18 6.97 22.06
C MET A 58 12.75 6.43 21.97
N ALA A 59 11.81 7.02 22.73
CA ALA A 59 10.39 6.70 22.63
C ALA A 59 9.81 7.08 21.25
N PHE A 60 10.26 8.20 20.67
CA PHE A 60 9.85 8.60 19.32
C PHE A 60 10.53 7.74 18.23
N ILE A 61 11.82 7.44 18.37
CA ILE A 61 12.54 6.52 17.48
C ILE A 61 11.86 5.14 17.48
N GLY A 62 11.54 4.59 18.66
CA GLY A 62 10.83 3.32 18.78
C GLY A 62 9.47 3.33 18.08
N ARG A 63 8.76 4.46 18.09
CA ARG A 63 7.52 4.63 17.32
C ARG A 63 7.78 4.60 15.81
N LEU A 64 8.81 5.30 15.34
CA LEU A 64 9.16 5.35 13.91
C LEU A 64 9.66 4.00 13.36
N VAL A 65 10.44 3.26 14.16
CA VAL A 65 10.88 1.90 13.84
C VAL A 65 9.67 0.97 13.71
N LYS A 66 8.74 1.01 14.67
CA LYS A 66 7.49 0.22 14.62
C LYS A 66 6.61 0.61 13.41
N ALA A 67 6.55 1.90 13.09
CA ALA A 67 5.81 2.42 11.94
C ALA A 67 6.48 2.16 10.58
N LYS A 68 7.72 1.64 10.58
CA LYS A 68 8.57 1.46 9.38
C LYS A 68 8.75 2.76 8.56
N ASP A 69 8.72 3.93 9.20
CA ASP A 69 8.88 5.23 8.55
C ASP A 69 10.37 5.63 8.50
N VAL A 70 11.10 4.94 7.63
CA VAL A 70 12.56 5.09 7.46
C VAL A 70 12.95 6.54 7.17
N ARG A 71 12.16 7.28 6.37
CA ARG A 71 12.48 8.67 6.00
C ARG A 71 12.46 9.60 7.22
N LYS A 72 11.39 9.52 8.02
CA LYS A 72 11.32 10.32 9.24
C LYS A 72 12.38 9.89 10.24
N LEU A 73 12.61 8.58 10.37
CA LEU A 73 13.65 8.03 11.23
C LEU A 73 15.02 8.63 10.88
N THR A 74 15.43 8.60 9.61
CA THR A 74 16.68 9.24 9.15
C THR A 74 16.70 10.72 9.49
N SER A 75 15.61 11.47 9.26
CA SER A 75 15.58 12.92 9.55
C SER A 75 15.69 13.26 11.04
N VAL A 76 15.17 12.39 11.92
CA VAL A 76 15.21 12.58 13.38
C VAL A 76 16.61 12.28 13.89
N LEU A 77 17.20 11.19 13.41
CA LEU A 77 18.57 10.81 13.73
C LEU A 77 19.56 11.88 13.24
N GLU A 78 19.36 12.41 12.03
CA GLU A 78 20.15 13.51 11.45
C GLU A 78 20.16 14.77 12.31
N ARG A 79 19.00 15.13 12.86
CA ARG A 79 18.86 16.31 13.72
C ARG A 79 19.51 16.10 15.08
N GLY A 80 19.38 14.91 15.67
CA GLY A 80 19.94 14.59 16.98
C GLY A 80 21.46 14.36 16.98
N LEU A 81 22.00 13.79 15.90
CA LEU A 81 23.42 13.47 15.76
C LEU A 81 24.26 14.64 15.25
N GLY A 82 23.63 15.73 14.78
CA GLY A 82 24.29 16.76 14.01
C GLY A 82 24.64 16.29 12.59
N ARG A 83 24.81 17.25 11.68
CA ARG A 83 24.97 17.10 10.21
C ARG A 83 25.55 15.73 9.81
N THR A 84 24.76 14.90 9.13
CA THR A 84 25.19 13.58 8.67
C THR A 84 26.18 13.68 7.51
N VAL A 85 27.08 12.71 7.46
CA VAL A 85 28.12 12.58 6.40
C VAL A 85 27.51 12.05 5.09
N TRP A 86 26.31 11.47 5.14
CA TRP A 86 25.69 10.77 4.01
C TRP A 86 24.90 11.74 3.13
N ASN A 87 25.50 12.11 1.99
CA ASN A 87 24.77 12.75 0.90
C ASN A 87 23.99 11.71 0.06
N ASP A 88 23.08 12.18 -0.78
CA ASP A 88 22.26 11.30 -1.62
C ASP A 88 23.11 10.42 -2.54
N LYS A 89 24.24 10.91 -3.02
CA LYS A 89 25.17 10.12 -3.84
C LYS A 89 25.70 8.90 -3.09
N LEU A 90 26.13 9.07 -1.83
CA LEU A 90 26.64 7.98 -1.00
C LEU A 90 25.52 6.97 -0.67
N ARG A 91 24.30 7.46 -0.41
CA ARG A 91 23.12 6.58 -0.21
C ARG A 91 22.84 5.71 -1.42
N VAL A 92 22.83 6.30 -2.64
CA VAL A 92 22.68 5.51 -3.88
C VAL A 92 23.78 4.47 -3.97
N GLN A 93 25.04 4.86 -3.78
CA GLN A 93 26.20 3.96 -3.96
C GLN A 93 26.17 2.78 -2.98
N ALA A 94 25.93 3.05 -1.70
CA ALA A 94 25.85 2.02 -0.67
C ALA A 94 24.66 1.07 -0.92
N GLY A 95 23.48 1.63 -1.24
CA GLY A 95 22.32 0.84 -1.58
C GLY A 95 22.49 0.02 -2.86
N ALA A 96 23.16 0.57 -3.87
CA ALA A 96 23.45 -0.13 -5.13
C ALA A 96 24.44 -1.29 -4.93
N ALA A 97 25.43 -1.15 -4.05
CA ALA A 97 26.36 -2.22 -3.71
C ALA A 97 25.64 -3.41 -3.06
N LEU A 98 24.79 -3.16 -2.06
CA LEU A 98 23.98 -4.21 -1.43
C LEU A 98 22.98 -4.83 -2.40
N LEU A 99 22.36 -4.01 -3.23
CA LEU A 99 21.43 -4.48 -4.25
C LEU A 99 22.12 -5.39 -5.27
N ARG A 100 23.35 -5.06 -5.68
CA ARG A 100 24.14 -5.90 -6.59
C ARG A 100 24.38 -7.29 -5.99
N VAL A 101 24.83 -7.34 -4.73
CA VAL A 101 25.03 -8.62 -4.02
C VAL A 101 23.72 -9.40 -3.97
N LEU A 102 22.61 -8.74 -3.63
CA LEU A 102 21.29 -9.37 -3.58
C LEU A 102 20.86 -9.98 -4.93
N LEU A 103 21.06 -9.26 -6.04
CA LEU A 103 20.72 -9.73 -7.38
C LEU A 103 21.63 -10.88 -7.87
N GLU A 104 22.83 -11.00 -7.30
CA GLU A 104 23.78 -12.07 -7.61
C GLU A 104 23.54 -13.33 -6.77
N THR A 105 23.03 -13.19 -5.54
CA THR A 105 22.93 -14.30 -4.56
C THR A 105 21.55 -14.91 -4.41
N VAL A 106 20.46 -14.14 -4.59
CA VAL A 106 19.12 -14.64 -4.27
C VAL A 106 18.55 -15.47 -5.41
N THR A 107 18.27 -16.73 -5.10
CA THR A 107 17.64 -17.69 -5.99
C THR A 107 16.33 -18.22 -5.41
N VAL A 108 15.46 -18.73 -6.28
CA VAL A 108 14.21 -19.42 -5.95
C VAL A 108 14.21 -20.72 -6.73
N ASP A 109 13.79 -21.80 -6.09
CA ASP A 109 13.68 -23.10 -6.75
C ASP A 109 12.57 -23.06 -7.81
N ASP A 110 12.89 -23.43 -9.04
CA ASP A 110 11.89 -23.61 -10.08
C ASP A 110 11.11 -24.91 -9.81
N PRO A 111 9.77 -24.84 -9.60
CA PRO A 111 8.94 -26.01 -9.34
C PRO A 111 8.95 -27.05 -10.47
N ILE A 112 9.30 -26.64 -11.70
CA ILE A 112 9.22 -27.49 -12.90
C ILE A 112 10.58 -28.14 -13.16
N SER A 113 11.67 -27.37 -13.21
CA SER A 113 13.01 -27.90 -13.49
C SER A 113 13.77 -28.38 -12.26
N GLY A 114 13.38 -27.95 -11.05
CA GLY A 114 14.10 -28.22 -9.81
C GLY A 114 15.45 -27.51 -9.69
N VAL A 115 15.79 -26.63 -10.64
CA VAL A 115 17.04 -25.86 -10.65
C VAL A 115 16.77 -24.47 -10.06
N PRO A 116 17.65 -23.95 -9.16
CA PRO A 116 17.50 -22.61 -8.62
C PRO A 116 17.65 -21.55 -9.71
N VAL A 117 16.61 -20.74 -9.91
CA VAL A 117 16.61 -19.59 -10.82
C VAL A 117 16.80 -18.29 -10.04
N LYS A 118 17.32 -17.24 -10.68
CA LYS A 118 17.48 -15.94 -10.03
C LYS A 118 16.14 -15.34 -9.66
N ALA A 119 15.98 -15.04 -8.37
CA ALA A 119 14.71 -14.54 -7.84
C ALA A 119 14.35 -13.15 -8.38
N LEU A 120 15.36 -12.30 -8.58
CA LEU A 120 15.23 -10.92 -9.01
C LEU A 120 16.19 -10.66 -10.18
N ASN A 121 15.69 -9.98 -11.21
CA ASN A 121 16.45 -9.66 -12.40
C ASN A 121 16.46 -8.15 -12.66
N ARG A 122 17.59 -7.64 -13.15
CA ARG A 122 17.67 -6.27 -13.66
C ARG A 122 17.32 -6.27 -15.15
N GLN A 123 16.29 -5.52 -15.51
CA GLN A 123 15.92 -5.31 -16.91
C GLN A 123 16.05 -3.83 -17.28
N VAL A 124 16.27 -3.55 -18.56
CA VAL A 124 16.31 -2.17 -19.08
C VAL A 124 15.07 -1.95 -19.93
N LEU A 125 14.19 -1.07 -19.47
CA LEU A 125 13.02 -0.67 -20.24
C LEU A 125 13.34 0.55 -21.08
N TYR A 126 12.98 0.50 -22.36
CA TYR A 126 13.08 1.62 -23.28
C TYR A 126 11.72 2.31 -23.38
N SER A 127 11.67 3.61 -23.05
CA SER A 127 10.45 4.41 -23.17
C SER A 127 10.79 5.75 -23.80
N LYS A 128 10.19 6.03 -24.97
CA LYS A 128 10.21 7.33 -25.67
C LYS A 128 11.56 8.05 -25.54
N SER A 129 12.62 7.43 -26.07
CA SER A 129 14.04 7.86 -26.10
C SER A 129 14.87 7.79 -24.79
N LYS A 130 14.33 7.26 -23.69
CA LYS A 130 15.09 7.04 -22.44
C LYS A 130 15.12 5.56 -22.05
N SER A 131 16.30 5.07 -21.68
CA SER A 131 16.46 3.76 -21.06
C SER A 131 16.39 3.90 -19.53
N VAL A 132 15.61 3.03 -18.88
CA VAL A 132 15.45 3.01 -17.42
C VAL A 132 15.69 1.59 -16.92
N GLY A 133 16.68 1.42 -16.04
CA GLY A 133 16.89 0.15 -15.34
C GLY A 133 15.80 -0.07 -14.29
N VAL A 134 15.15 -1.22 -14.36
CA VAL A 134 14.14 -1.69 -13.39
C VAL A 134 14.54 -3.04 -12.82
N ILE A 135 14.02 -3.35 -11.64
CA ILE A 135 14.14 -4.66 -11.00
C ILE A 135 12.82 -5.38 -11.19
N VAL A 136 12.87 -6.57 -11.76
CA VAL A 136 11.71 -7.41 -12.07
C VAL A 136 11.87 -8.73 -11.33
N PRO A 137 10.85 -9.18 -10.58
CA PRO A 137 10.86 -10.50 -9.96
C PRO A 137 10.65 -11.60 -11.02
N SER A 138 11.31 -12.74 -10.83
CA SER A 138 11.07 -13.97 -11.60
C SER A 138 9.63 -14.46 -11.47
N GLU A 139 9.14 -15.25 -12.42
CA GLU A 139 7.76 -15.75 -12.42
C GLU A 139 7.50 -16.68 -11.22
N GLU A 140 8.51 -17.42 -10.79
CA GLU A 140 8.50 -18.31 -9.64
C GLU A 140 8.38 -17.51 -8.34
N LEU A 141 9.20 -16.45 -8.20
CA LEU A 141 9.09 -15.54 -7.06
C LEU A 141 7.74 -14.81 -7.08
N GLN A 142 7.25 -14.38 -8.24
CA GLN A 142 5.92 -13.76 -8.35
C GLN A 142 4.82 -14.73 -7.93
N SER A 143 4.92 -16.01 -8.30
CA SER A 143 3.97 -17.05 -7.92
C SER A 143 4.02 -17.34 -6.41
N LEU A 144 5.21 -17.40 -5.81
CA LEU A 144 5.38 -17.54 -4.36
C LEU A 144 4.84 -16.33 -3.61
N ILE A 145 5.14 -15.13 -4.11
CA ILE A 145 4.61 -13.87 -3.59
C ILE A 145 3.10 -13.85 -3.73
N HIS A 146 2.52 -14.31 -4.84
CA HIS A 146 1.07 -14.30 -5.05
C HIS A 146 0.36 -15.26 -4.10
N LYS A 147 0.87 -16.49 -3.96
CA LYS A 147 0.41 -17.45 -2.95
C LYS A 147 0.53 -16.87 -1.54
N GLY A 148 1.70 -16.34 -1.20
CA GLY A 148 1.98 -15.72 0.09
C GLY A 148 1.27 -14.38 0.33
N HIS A 149 0.89 -13.61 -0.69
CA HIS A 149 0.12 -12.37 -0.57
C HIS A 149 -1.37 -12.62 -0.50
N LEU A 150 -1.88 -13.66 -1.14
CA LEU A 150 -3.20 -14.16 -0.80
C LEU A 150 -3.20 -14.48 0.69
N ASP A 151 -2.24 -15.26 1.18
CA ASP A 151 -2.15 -15.58 2.61
C ASP A 151 -1.88 -14.34 3.50
N PHE A 152 -1.02 -13.39 3.13
CA PHE A 152 -0.63 -12.25 3.96
C PHE A 152 -1.59 -11.05 3.87
N SER A 153 -2.22 -10.80 2.71
CA SER A 153 -3.28 -9.78 2.58
C SER A 153 -4.58 -10.23 3.24
N LEU A 154 -4.84 -11.53 3.28
CA LEU A 154 -5.86 -12.17 4.12
C LEU A 154 -5.51 -12.13 5.62
N VAL A 155 -4.30 -11.70 6.02
CA VAL A 155 -3.82 -11.78 7.41
C VAL A 155 -3.42 -10.44 8.01
N ASN A 156 -3.20 -9.34 7.25
CA ASN A 156 -2.82 -8.06 7.87
C ASN A 156 -3.05 -6.77 7.05
N PRO A 157 -4.30 -6.30 6.89
CA PRO A 157 -4.56 -4.90 6.58
C PRO A 157 -3.96 -3.97 7.66
N LYS A 158 -2.94 -3.18 7.28
CA LYS A 158 -2.14 -2.36 8.23
C LYS A 158 -2.95 -1.35 9.07
N LEU A 159 -4.13 -0.97 8.60
CA LEU A 159 -4.99 0.04 9.19
C LEU A 159 -6.46 -0.39 9.03
N LEU A 160 -6.92 -1.19 9.98
CA LEU A 160 -8.30 -1.68 10.07
C LEU A 160 -9.25 -0.66 10.73
N PRO A 161 -10.56 -0.78 10.54
CA PRO A 161 -11.51 -0.11 11.41
C PRO A 161 -11.26 -0.42 12.89
N MET A 162 -11.59 0.51 13.77
CA MET A 162 -11.35 0.38 15.21
C MET A 162 -12.59 -0.20 15.91
N LEU A 163 -12.41 -1.19 16.78
CA LEU A 163 -13.52 -1.74 17.57
C LEU A 163 -14.02 -0.79 18.65
N ILE A 164 -13.18 0.14 19.07
CA ILE A 164 -13.52 1.20 20.02
C ILE A 164 -13.37 2.58 19.38
N ARG A 165 -13.97 3.59 20.03
CA ARG A 165 -13.94 4.96 19.52
C ARG A 165 -12.49 5.42 19.28
N PRO A 166 -12.19 6.06 18.14
CA PRO A 166 -10.88 6.63 17.87
C PRO A 166 -10.49 7.70 18.88
N THR A 167 -9.20 7.89 19.09
CA THR A 167 -8.68 9.01 19.87
C THR A 167 -9.00 10.32 19.12
N GLY A 168 -9.67 11.25 19.78
CA GLY A 168 -9.90 12.58 19.21
C GLY A 168 -8.59 13.29 18.89
N TRP A 169 -8.57 14.01 17.77
CA TRP A 169 -7.38 14.75 17.34
C TRP A 169 -7.11 15.92 18.28
N ARG A 170 -5.94 15.92 18.94
CA ARG A 170 -5.51 17.00 19.87
C ARG A 170 -4.60 18.02 19.19
N ASN A 171 -3.79 17.53 18.26
CA ASN A 171 -2.85 18.30 17.46
C ASN A 171 -2.62 17.56 16.14
N ALA A 172 -1.68 18.02 15.32
CA ALA A 172 -1.45 17.45 14.00
C ALA A 172 -0.84 16.04 14.00
N ASP A 173 -0.19 15.61 15.09
CA ASP A 173 0.51 14.33 15.17
C ASP A 173 -0.19 13.31 16.12
N GLU A 174 -1.24 13.72 16.84
CA GLU A 174 -1.93 12.91 17.85
C GLU A 174 -3.44 12.85 17.60
N GLY A 175 -3.91 11.70 17.10
CA GLY A 175 -5.32 11.37 16.91
C GLY A 175 -5.53 10.12 16.04
N GLY A 176 -6.79 9.71 15.92
CA GLY A 176 -7.19 8.50 15.19
C GLY A 176 -6.91 7.23 15.99
N TYR A 177 -5.92 6.44 15.58
CA TYR A 177 -5.61 5.17 16.25
C TYR A 177 -5.07 5.36 17.69
N LEU A 178 -5.25 4.34 18.53
CA LEU A 178 -4.74 4.34 19.90
C LEU A 178 -3.24 4.11 19.95
N ALA A 179 -2.76 3.14 19.16
CA ALA A 179 -1.37 2.74 19.17
C ALA A 179 -0.50 3.87 18.61
N PRO A 180 0.50 4.37 19.37
CA PRO A 180 1.32 5.49 18.90
C PRO A 180 2.11 5.21 17.61
N ALA A 181 2.30 3.93 17.25
CA ALA A 181 2.91 3.53 15.98
C ALA A 181 1.94 3.61 14.79
N SER A 182 0.63 3.60 15.04
CA SER A 182 -0.44 3.71 14.05
C SER A 182 -1.06 5.11 14.00
N GLN A 183 -0.74 5.97 14.98
CA GLN A 183 -1.11 7.38 14.97
C GLN A 183 -0.46 8.06 13.76
N GLY A 184 -1.32 8.56 12.88
CA GLY A 184 -0.93 9.23 11.66
C GLY A 184 -0.77 10.73 11.85
N PHE A 185 -0.37 11.41 10.78
CA PHE A 185 -0.46 12.86 10.70
C PHE A 185 -1.88 13.24 10.26
N ILE A 186 -2.45 14.31 10.82
CA ILE A 186 -3.83 14.74 10.58
C ILE A 186 -4.12 15.00 9.10
N MET A 187 -3.10 15.37 8.33
CA MET A 187 -3.24 15.78 6.93
C MET A 187 -2.43 14.90 5.98
N ARG A 188 -3.01 14.55 4.84
CA ARG A 188 -2.30 13.87 3.74
C ARG A 188 -1.41 14.90 3.03
N VAL A 189 -0.11 14.83 3.28
CA VAL A 189 0.89 15.74 2.71
C VAL A 189 1.69 15.07 1.58
N HIS A 190 1.90 15.80 0.50
CA HIS A 190 2.73 15.37 -0.64
C HIS A 190 4.13 15.97 -0.57
N GLY A 191 4.79 15.85 0.59
CA GLY A 191 6.18 16.29 0.79
C GLY A 191 6.37 17.80 0.99
N CYS A 192 5.30 18.60 1.04
CA CYS A 192 5.39 20.02 1.36
C CYS A 192 5.67 20.24 2.85
N GLN A 193 6.88 20.71 3.18
CA GLN A 193 7.29 20.92 4.57
C GLN A 193 6.54 22.08 5.23
N GLU A 194 6.18 23.11 4.47
CA GLU A 194 5.46 24.27 5.01
C GLU A 194 4.05 23.89 5.46
N GLN A 195 3.37 23.04 4.69
CA GLN A 195 2.08 22.46 5.08
C GLN A 195 2.17 21.70 6.41
N VAL A 196 3.22 20.89 6.59
CA VAL A 196 3.45 20.16 7.84
C VAL A 196 3.71 21.12 9.00
N ARG A 197 4.53 22.14 8.76
CA ARG A 197 4.88 23.16 9.76
C ARG A 197 3.64 23.92 10.22
N LEU A 198 2.83 24.41 9.30
CA LEU A 198 1.61 25.16 9.60
C LEU A 198 0.58 24.32 10.35
N CYS A 199 0.35 23.06 9.96
CA CYS A 199 -0.54 22.19 10.73
C CYS A 199 -0.04 21.98 12.17
N ARG A 200 1.27 21.91 12.38
CA ARG A 200 1.86 21.74 13.71
C ARG A 200 1.79 22.96 14.62
N THR A 201 1.62 24.17 14.07
CA THR A 201 1.34 25.34 14.92
C THR A 201 -0.02 25.20 15.60
N ASN A 202 -0.94 24.43 15.00
CA ASN A 202 -2.29 24.17 15.49
C ASN A 202 -3.14 25.45 15.67
N GLU A 203 -2.70 26.56 15.10
CA GLU A 203 -3.35 27.86 15.21
C GLU A 203 -4.68 27.85 14.44
N GLY A 204 -5.78 28.15 15.14
CA GLY A 204 -7.12 28.19 14.53
C GLY A 204 -7.71 26.83 14.14
N MET A 205 -7.06 25.72 14.45
CA MET A 205 -7.50 24.37 14.02
C MET A 205 -8.57 23.74 14.91
N SER A 206 -8.90 24.34 16.07
CA SER A 206 -9.82 23.74 17.07
C SER A 206 -11.15 23.25 16.47
N ARG A 207 -11.81 24.06 15.64
CA ARG A 207 -13.07 23.66 14.99
C ARG A 207 -12.90 22.48 14.04
N VAL A 208 -11.77 22.41 13.33
CA VAL A 208 -11.45 21.31 12.41
C VAL A 208 -11.21 20.03 13.18
N LEU A 209 -10.46 20.09 14.28
CA LEU A 209 -10.19 18.95 15.16
C LEU A 209 -11.48 18.39 15.76
N THR A 210 -12.36 19.26 16.28
CA THR A 210 -13.66 18.85 16.84
C THR A 210 -14.57 18.23 15.78
N ALA A 211 -14.63 18.81 14.57
CA ALA A 211 -15.43 18.25 13.49
C ALA A 211 -14.92 16.87 13.06
N LEU A 212 -13.59 16.71 12.98
CA LEU A 212 -12.96 15.44 12.62
C LEU A 212 -13.22 14.35 13.67
N ASP A 213 -13.15 14.72 14.96
CA ASP A 213 -13.49 13.82 16.07
C ASP A 213 -14.97 13.40 16.03
N TYR A 214 -15.89 14.34 15.77
CA TYR A 214 -17.31 14.02 15.64
C TYR A 214 -17.59 13.03 14.50
N ILE A 215 -16.95 13.21 13.35
CA ILE A 215 -17.08 12.30 12.20
C ILE A 215 -16.53 10.92 12.55
N ALA A 216 -15.32 10.84 13.11
CA ALA A 216 -14.66 9.59 13.47
C ALA A 216 -15.38 8.84 14.62
N SER A 217 -16.12 9.58 15.45
CA SER A 217 -16.93 9.07 16.56
C SER A 217 -18.21 8.33 16.11
N THR A 218 -18.56 8.39 14.83
CA THR A 218 -19.79 7.76 14.32
C THR A 218 -19.63 6.23 14.31
N PRO A 219 -20.47 5.47 15.05
CA PRO A 219 -20.37 4.02 15.09
C PRO A 219 -21.07 3.39 13.86
N TRP A 220 -20.37 2.46 13.24
CA TRP A 220 -20.81 1.69 12.09
C TRP A 220 -20.99 0.22 12.48
N LYS A 221 -21.86 -0.49 11.77
CA LYS A 221 -21.93 -1.95 11.82
C LYS A 221 -22.03 -2.52 10.41
N ILE A 222 -21.69 -3.79 10.26
CA ILE A 222 -21.85 -4.49 8.99
C ILE A 222 -23.32 -4.85 8.76
N ASN A 223 -23.80 -4.58 7.55
CA ASN A 223 -25.07 -5.09 7.06
C ASN A 223 -24.89 -6.56 6.65
N LEU A 224 -25.10 -7.47 7.61
CA LEU A 224 -24.91 -8.91 7.41
C LEU A 224 -25.75 -9.49 6.27
N ARG A 225 -26.95 -8.94 6.03
CA ARG A 225 -27.78 -9.34 4.89
C ARG A 225 -27.10 -9.01 3.56
N MET A 226 -26.56 -7.80 3.42
CA MET A 226 -25.84 -7.42 2.20
C MET A 226 -24.53 -8.18 2.07
N LEU A 227 -23.81 -8.41 3.18
CA LEU A 227 -22.59 -9.22 3.19
C LEU A 227 -22.85 -10.62 2.62
N HIS A 228 -23.90 -11.30 3.08
CA HIS A 228 -24.30 -12.61 2.57
C HIS A 228 -24.51 -12.61 1.05
N TRP A 229 -25.30 -11.67 0.53
CA TRP A 229 -25.61 -11.62 -0.90
C TRP A 229 -24.39 -11.25 -1.76
N ILE A 230 -23.53 -10.36 -1.27
CA ILE A 230 -22.30 -10.00 -1.96
C ILE A 230 -21.34 -11.20 -1.98
N GLN A 231 -21.20 -11.93 -0.86
CA GLN A 231 -20.39 -13.14 -0.80
C GLN A 231 -20.91 -14.22 -1.74
N GLU A 232 -22.22 -14.40 -1.82
CA GLU A 232 -22.84 -15.39 -2.71
C GLU A 232 -22.64 -15.01 -4.18
N ALA A 233 -22.83 -13.74 -4.54
CA ALA A 233 -22.57 -13.26 -5.90
C ALA A 233 -21.10 -13.39 -6.30
N TRP A 234 -20.17 -13.16 -5.36
CA TRP A 234 -18.75 -13.40 -5.54
C TRP A 234 -18.46 -14.89 -5.74
N ARG A 235 -18.95 -15.75 -4.86
CA ARG A 235 -18.75 -17.21 -4.90
C ARG A 235 -19.26 -17.83 -6.20
N LEU A 236 -20.41 -17.36 -6.70
CA LEU A 236 -21.03 -17.81 -7.94
C LEU A 236 -20.43 -17.16 -9.21
N ASP A 237 -19.46 -16.25 -9.07
CA ASP A 237 -18.83 -15.53 -10.19
C ASP A 237 -19.85 -14.83 -11.11
N LEU A 238 -20.85 -14.17 -10.52
CA LEU A 238 -21.94 -13.56 -11.29
C LEU A 238 -21.52 -12.33 -12.10
N GLY A 239 -20.45 -11.64 -11.70
CA GLY A 239 -19.92 -10.47 -12.41
C GLY A 239 -20.88 -9.26 -12.46
N VAL A 240 -21.69 -9.05 -11.43
CA VAL A 240 -22.72 -7.99 -11.36
C VAL A 240 -22.45 -6.97 -10.26
N ALA A 241 -23.08 -5.79 -10.34
CA ALA A 241 -23.06 -4.77 -9.27
C ALA A 241 -21.63 -4.39 -8.81
N ASP A 242 -20.73 -4.15 -9.76
CA ASP A 242 -19.31 -3.85 -9.55
C ASP A 242 -18.50 -4.97 -8.85
N ILE A 243 -19.06 -6.17 -8.69
CA ILE A 243 -18.34 -7.35 -8.25
C ILE A 243 -17.56 -7.91 -9.46
N PRO A 244 -16.21 -7.96 -9.39
CA PRO A 244 -15.42 -8.38 -10.54
C PRO A 244 -15.59 -9.88 -10.80
N SER A 245 -15.56 -10.30 -12.08
CA SER A 245 -15.54 -11.73 -12.39
C SER A 245 -14.18 -12.33 -12.08
N HIS A 246 -14.14 -13.59 -11.66
CA HIS A 246 -12.95 -14.41 -11.47
C HIS A 246 -12.23 -14.75 -12.78
N LYS A 247 -12.95 -14.71 -13.91
CA LYS A 247 -12.41 -15.11 -15.21
C LYS A 247 -11.75 -13.93 -15.91
N ASP A 248 -10.61 -14.21 -16.51
CA ASP A 248 -9.93 -13.27 -17.39
C ASP A 248 -10.62 -13.19 -18.74
N VAL A 249 -10.53 -12.02 -19.36
CA VAL A 249 -10.93 -11.84 -20.75
C VAL A 249 -9.92 -12.60 -21.62
N PRO A 250 -10.39 -13.39 -22.61
CA PRO A 250 -9.50 -14.05 -23.56
C PRO A 250 -8.55 -13.05 -24.21
N VAL A 251 -7.26 -13.36 -24.20
CA VAL A 251 -6.23 -12.55 -24.88
C VAL A 251 -5.99 -13.19 -26.24
N PRO A 252 -6.24 -12.47 -27.35
CA PRO A 252 -5.94 -13.01 -28.67
C PRO A 252 -4.47 -13.36 -28.82
N THR A 253 -4.20 -14.40 -29.57
CA THR A 253 -2.89 -14.95 -29.89
C THR A 253 -2.58 -14.73 -31.37
N ALA A 254 -1.33 -14.96 -31.79
CA ALA A 254 -0.95 -14.88 -33.20
C ALA A 254 -1.79 -15.86 -34.07
N ALA A 255 -2.10 -17.04 -33.52
CA ALA A 255 -2.92 -18.05 -34.17
C ALA A 255 -4.35 -17.57 -34.49
N ASP A 256 -4.93 -16.67 -33.68
CA ASP A 256 -6.24 -16.07 -33.94
C ASP A 256 -6.24 -15.17 -35.19
N TYR A 257 -5.06 -14.75 -35.64
CA TYR A 257 -4.86 -14.00 -36.89
C TYR A 257 -4.31 -14.87 -38.02
N GLY A 258 -4.20 -16.19 -37.82
CA GLY A 258 -3.70 -17.14 -38.82
C GLY A 258 -2.19 -17.06 -39.09
N VAL A 259 -1.41 -16.50 -38.16
CA VAL A 259 0.06 -16.33 -38.27
C VAL A 259 0.77 -16.96 -37.07
N GLU A 260 2.04 -17.34 -37.23
CA GLU A 260 2.85 -17.85 -36.11
C GLU A 260 3.35 -16.70 -35.24
N SER A 261 3.68 -15.57 -35.87
CA SER A 261 4.03 -14.33 -35.20
C SER A 261 3.19 -13.17 -35.73
N LEU A 262 2.77 -12.28 -34.82
CA LEU A 262 2.10 -11.04 -35.21
C LEU A 262 2.96 -10.15 -36.12
N ASP A 263 4.29 -10.33 -36.08
CA ASP A 263 5.20 -9.60 -36.96
C ASP A 263 5.11 -10.02 -38.43
N GLU A 264 4.54 -11.20 -38.73
CA GLU A 264 4.34 -11.75 -40.08
C GLU A 264 3.13 -11.13 -40.80
N ILE A 265 2.31 -10.35 -40.10
CA ILE A 265 1.17 -9.64 -40.71
C ILE A 265 1.72 -8.52 -41.62
N GLU A 266 1.67 -8.74 -42.94
CA GLU A 266 2.18 -7.78 -43.95
C GLU A 266 1.44 -6.44 -43.93
N ASP A 267 0.13 -6.49 -43.67
CA ASP A 267 -0.72 -5.30 -43.56
C ASP A 267 -0.44 -4.57 -42.24
N VAL A 268 0.23 -3.43 -42.34
CA VAL A 268 0.66 -2.61 -41.19
C VAL A 268 -0.52 -2.20 -40.31
N ASP A 269 -1.67 -1.88 -40.89
CA ASP A 269 -2.85 -1.44 -40.14
C ASP A 269 -3.47 -2.60 -39.37
N LYS A 270 -3.60 -3.78 -39.99
CA LYS A 270 -4.08 -5.00 -39.31
C LYS A 270 -3.13 -5.45 -38.22
N ARG A 271 -1.82 -5.37 -38.46
CA ARG A 271 -0.79 -5.68 -37.46
C ARG A 271 -0.92 -4.76 -36.26
N TYR A 272 -1.06 -3.47 -36.49
CA TYR A 272 -1.25 -2.48 -35.43
C TYR A 272 -2.54 -2.73 -34.63
N GLU A 273 -3.64 -3.04 -35.30
CA GLU A 273 -4.91 -3.38 -34.66
C GLU A 273 -4.81 -4.65 -33.80
N ALA A 274 -4.12 -5.68 -34.27
CA ALA A 274 -3.88 -6.91 -33.52
C ALA A 274 -3.10 -6.64 -32.23
N PHE A 275 -1.97 -5.92 -32.32
CA PHE A 275 -1.19 -5.51 -31.14
C PHE A 275 -2.01 -4.66 -30.17
N ARG A 276 -2.82 -3.73 -30.68
CA ARG A 276 -3.69 -2.87 -29.86
C ARG A 276 -4.75 -3.69 -29.11
N THR A 277 -5.35 -4.66 -29.76
CA THR A 277 -6.37 -5.54 -29.18
C THR A 277 -5.79 -6.42 -28.09
N ILE A 278 -4.62 -7.03 -28.33
CA ILE A 278 -3.91 -7.83 -27.33
C ILE A 278 -3.50 -6.98 -26.13
N ALA A 279 -2.94 -5.79 -26.37
CA ALA A 279 -2.58 -4.87 -25.30
C ALA A 279 -3.80 -4.41 -24.49
N LYS A 280 -4.95 -4.23 -25.14
CA LYS A 280 -6.22 -3.88 -24.48
C LYS A 280 -6.71 -5.04 -23.61
N ALA A 281 -6.68 -6.28 -24.09
CA ALA A 281 -7.08 -7.47 -23.33
C ALA A 281 -6.16 -7.69 -22.12
N LYS A 282 -4.84 -7.63 -22.30
CA LYS A 282 -3.86 -7.71 -21.19
C LYS A 282 -4.10 -6.63 -20.14
N ARG A 283 -4.37 -5.39 -20.56
CA ARG A 283 -4.70 -4.29 -19.64
C ARG A 283 -6.02 -4.53 -18.90
N ALA A 284 -7.04 -5.07 -19.57
CA ALA A 284 -8.30 -5.42 -18.95
C ALA A 284 -8.10 -6.48 -17.86
N ASN A 285 -7.30 -7.52 -18.12
CA ASN A 285 -7.00 -8.57 -17.14
C ASN A 285 -6.19 -8.04 -15.95
N ALA A 286 -5.21 -7.16 -16.18
CA ALA A 286 -4.48 -6.49 -15.10
C ALA A 286 -5.40 -5.63 -14.20
N ASN A 287 -6.35 -4.93 -14.81
CA ASN A 287 -7.36 -4.16 -14.07
C ASN A 287 -8.31 -5.08 -13.30
N LEU A 288 -8.80 -6.17 -13.91
CA LEU A 288 -9.65 -7.17 -13.26
C LEU A 288 -8.95 -7.80 -12.07
N HIS A 289 -7.69 -8.20 -12.22
CA HIS A 289 -6.88 -8.70 -11.13
C HIS A 289 -6.83 -7.72 -9.95
N SER A 290 -6.58 -6.44 -10.24
CA SER A 290 -6.55 -5.39 -9.21
C SER A 290 -7.90 -5.25 -8.48
N LEU A 291 -9.02 -5.31 -9.23
CA LEU A 291 -10.36 -5.26 -8.67
C LEU A 291 -10.68 -6.49 -7.81
N ARG A 292 -10.27 -7.70 -8.22
CA ARG A 292 -10.43 -8.93 -7.43
C ARG A 292 -9.71 -8.83 -6.10
N CYS A 293 -8.45 -8.39 -6.11
CA CYS A 293 -7.67 -8.17 -4.89
C CYS A 293 -8.35 -7.15 -3.96
N ASP A 294 -8.85 -6.04 -4.50
CA ASP A 294 -9.60 -5.04 -3.73
C ASP A 294 -10.89 -5.63 -3.13
N MET A 295 -11.63 -6.43 -3.89
CA MET A 295 -12.84 -7.12 -3.43
C MET A 295 -12.56 -8.10 -2.29
N ILE A 296 -11.52 -8.92 -2.42
CA ILE A 296 -11.10 -9.86 -1.39
C ILE A 296 -10.76 -9.12 -0.09
N ASN A 297 -10.00 -8.03 -0.16
CA ASN A 297 -9.67 -7.23 1.02
C ASN A 297 -10.92 -6.62 1.68
N LYS A 298 -11.87 -6.11 0.89
CA LYS A 298 -13.14 -5.58 1.41
C LYS A 298 -13.95 -6.64 2.14
N LEU A 299 -14.09 -7.82 1.52
CA LEU A 299 -14.83 -8.94 2.11
C LEU A 299 -14.16 -9.45 3.38
N HIS A 300 -12.83 -9.54 3.39
CA HIS A 300 -12.08 -9.93 4.59
C HIS A 300 -12.37 -8.98 5.76
N VAL A 301 -12.21 -7.66 5.56
CA VAL A 301 -12.51 -6.67 6.59
C VAL A 301 -13.99 -6.69 6.99
N ALA A 302 -14.91 -6.90 6.04
CA ALA A 302 -16.33 -6.97 6.33
C ALA A 302 -16.71 -8.21 7.16
N VAL A 303 -16.09 -9.36 6.91
CA VAL A 303 -16.29 -10.56 7.72
C VAL A 303 -15.76 -10.37 9.13
N GLU A 304 -14.54 -9.84 9.26
CA GLU A 304 -13.91 -9.57 10.57
C GLU A 304 -14.75 -8.58 11.39
N MET A 305 -15.09 -7.43 10.80
CA MET A 305 -15.92 -6.42 11.47
C MET A 305 -17.36 -6.89 11.72
N GLY A 306 -17.86 -7.85 10.93
CA GLY A 306 -19.17 -8.45 11.08
C GLY A 306 -19.31 -9.33 12.33
N MET A 307 -18.19 -9.71 12.96
CA MET A 307 -18.18 -10.42 14.25
C MET A 307 -18.43 -9.50 15.45
N HIS A 308 -18.53 -8.19 15.23
CA HIS A 308 -18.67 -7.18 16.27
C HIS A 308 -19.94 -6.35 16.09
N ASP A 309 -20.54 -5.92 17.21
CA ASP A 309 -21.79 -5.13 17.19
C ASP A 309 -21.60 -3.74 16.56
N ARG A 310 -20.40 -3.18 16.71
CA ARG A 310 -20.03 -1.86 16.19
C ARG A 310 -18.53 -1.75 15.98
N PHE A 311 -18.14 -0.83 15.10
CA PHE A 311 -16.78 -0.37 14.89
C PHE A 311 -16.79 1.10 14.45
N TYR A 312 -15.60 1.68 14.33
CA TYR A 312 -15.39 3.08 14.04
C TYR A 312 -14.34 3.24 12.94
N LEU A 313 -14.48 4.30 12.17
CA LEU A 313 -13.57 4.62 11.08
C LEU A 313 -12.81 5.88 11.49
N PRO A 314 -11.52 5.82 11.84
CA PRO A 314 -10.74 7.02 12.08
C PRO A 314 -10.59 7.83 10.78
N HIS A 315 -10.58 9.16 10.88
CA HIS A 315 -10.48 10.08 9.73
C HIS A 315 -9.22 10.94 9.79
N ASN A 316 -8.75 11.32 8.61
CA ASN A 316 -7.76 12.37 8.39
C ASN A 316 -8.26 13.37 7.33
N LEU A 317 -7.43 14.35 7.00
CA LEU A 317 -7.74 15.43 6.05
C LEU A 317 -6.81 15.37 4.83
N ASP A 318 -7.20 15.96 3.72
CA ASP A 318 -6.24 16.40 2.69
C ASP A 318 -5.80 17.85 2.92
N PHE A 319 -4.89 18.35 2.08
CA PHE A 319 -4.39 19.74 2.16
C PHE A 319 -5.47 20.82 1.94
N ARG A 320 -6.69 20.43 1.55
CA ARG A 320 -7.84 21.32 1.35
C ARG A 320 -8.84 21.21 2.49
N GLY A 321 -8.58 20.38 3.49
CA GLY A 321 -9.48 20.15 4.63
C GLY A 321 -10.62 19.16 4.34
N ARG A 322 -10.61 18.44 3.22
CA ARG A 322 -11.60 17.38 2.96
C ARG A 322 -11.28 16.19 3.85
N THR A 323 -12.29 15.62 4.48
CA THR A 323 -12.16 14.49 5.40
C THR A 323 -12.14 13.17 4.63
N TYR A 324 -11.32 12.22 5.09
CA TYR A 324 -11.22 10.89 4.52
C TYR A 324 -11.01 9.85 5.62
N PRO A 325 -11.69 8.70 5.55
CA PRO A 325 -11.35 7.54 6.38
C PRO A 325 -9.89 7.14 6.17
N VAL A 326 -9.23 6.77 7.27
CA VAL A 326 -7.87 6.22 7.27
C VAL A 326 -7.86 4.76 6.82
N PRO A 327 -8.80 3.87 7.26
CA PRO A 327 -8.87 2.50 6.74
C PRO A 327 -9.14 2.50 5.23
N PRO A 328 -8.26 1.90 4.40
CA PRO A 328 -8.35 2.06 2.95
C PRO A 328 -9.35 1.12 2.28
N HIS A 329 -9.59 -0.07 2.84
CA HIS A 329 -10.33 -1.13 2.17
C HIS A 329 -11.84 -1.00 2.34
N LEU A 330 -12.33 -0.99 3.59
CA LEU A 330 -13.76 -0.86 3.89
C LEU A 330 -14.03 0.44 4.64
N ASN A 331 -14.70 1.37 3.96
CA ASN A 331 -15.13 2.65 4.54
C ASN A 331 -16.32 3.25 3.76
N GLN A 332 -17.00 4.22 4.35
CA GLN A 332 -18.23 4.82 3.82
C GLN A 332 -18.03 5.69 2.57
N MET A 333 -16.79 6.03 2.23
CA MET A 333 -16.44 6.77 1.02
C MET A 333 -16.01 5.85 -0.14
N GLY A 334 -16.04 4.53 0.07
CA GLY A 334 -15.67 3.53 -0.93
C GLY A 334 -16.70 3.34 -2.03
N SER A 335 -16.55 2.25 -2.78
CA SER A 335 -17.45 1.84 -3.86
C SER A 335 -18.85 1.51 -3.34
N ASP A 336 -19.79 1.23 -4.25
CA ASP A 336 -21.16 0.89 -3.88
C ASP A 336 -21.22 -0.33 -2.94
N VAL A 337 -20.41 -1.36 -3.21
CA VAL A 337 -20.19 -2.50 -2.31
C VAL A 337 -19.83 -2.05 -0.89
N CYS A 338 -18.88 -1.12 -0.73
CA CYS A 338 -18.50 -0.63 0.60
C CYS A 338 -19.67 0.07 1.30
N ARG A 339 -20.42 0.91 0.58
CA ARG A 339 -21.57 1.63 1.14
C ARG A 339 -22.72 0.70 1.50
N GLY A 340 -23.00 -0.31 0.67
CA GLY A 340 -24.04 -1.32 0.93
C GLY A 340 -23.70 -2.25 2.10
N LEU A 341 -22.42 -2.51 2.34
CA LEU A 341 -21.94 -3.28 3.49
C LEU A 341 -22.03 -2.50 4.81
N LEU A 342 -22.10 -1.17 4.78
CA LEU A 342 -22.06 -0.33 5.97
C LEU A 342 -23.44 0.20 6.33
N THR A 343 -23.77 0.14 7.61
CA THR A 343 -24.95 0.82 8.17
C THR A 343 -24.61 1.44 9.52
N PHE A 344 -25.39 2.44 9.94
CA PHE A 344 -25.18 3.05 11.25
C PHE A 344 -25.47 2.01 12.34
N ALA A 345 -24.58 1.93 13.34
CA ALA A 345 -24.77 0.98 14.44
C ALA A 345 -25.94 1.39 15.35
N GLU A 346 -26.15 2.70 15.50
CA GLU A 346 -27.19 3.27 16.37
C GLU A 346 -28.43 3.65 15.55
N GLY A 347 -29.47 2.82 15.68
CA GLY A 347 -30.77 3.07 15.05
C GLY A 347 -31.58 4.14 15.80
N LYS A 348 -32.47 4.82 15.06
CA LYS A 348 -33.51 5.70 15.63
C LYS A 348 -34.88 5.27 15.11
N PRO A 349 -35.97 5.41 15.89
CA PRO A 349 -37.32 5.19 15.39
C PRO A 349 -37.61 6.09 14.18
N LEU A 350 -38.09 5.51 13.07
CA LEU A 350 -38.29 6.24 11.82
C LEU A 350 -39.33 7.37 11.95
N GLY A 351 -40.48 7.06 12.56
CA GLY A 351 -41.65 7.95 12.53
C GLY A 351 -42.10 8.29 11.11
N ARG A 352 -43.07 9.20 10.99
CA ARG A 352 -43.64 9.60 9.69
C ARG A 352 -42.62 10.28 8.77
N ARG A 353 -41.78 11.17 9.32
CA ARG A 353 -40.75 11.89 8.55
C ARG A 353 -39.61 10.98 8.10
N GLY A 354 -39.13 10.07 8.98
CA GLY A 354 -38.10 9.11 8.59
C GLY A 354 -38.59 8.14 7.54
N LEU A 355 -39.84 7.66 7.63
CA LEU A 355 -40.42 6.81 6.59
C LEU A 355 -40.56 7.55 5.25
N TYR A 356 -40.93 8.84 5.26
CA TYR A 356 -40.98 9.65 4.04
C TYR A 356 -39.61 9.79 3.38
N ASN A 357 -38.54 10.07 4.16
CA ASN A 357 -37.19 10.23 3.62
C ASN A 357 -36.51 8.91 3.20
N LEU A 358 -37.01 7.77 3.69
CA LEU A 358 -36.48 6.44 3.37
C LEU A 358 -37.07 5.89 2.06
N ARG A 359 -38.28 6.33 1.71
CA ARG A 359 -38.93 6.03 0.43
C ARG A 359 -38.36 6.95 -0.64
#